data_AF-A0A6B2IC97-F1
#
_entry.id   AF-A0A6B2IC97-F1
#
_cell.length_a   1.000
_cell.length_b   1.000
_cell.length_c   1.000
_cell.angle_alpha   90.00
_cell.angle_beta   90.00
_cell.angle_gamma   90.00
#
_symmetry.space_group_name_H-M   'P 1'
#
loop_
_entity.id
_entity.type
_entity.pdbx_description
1 polymer ?
#
loop_
_entity_poly.entity_id
_entity_poly.type
_entity_poly.pdbx_seq_one_letter_code
_entity_poly.pdbx_strand_id
1 'polypeptide(L)'
;SHVANQTYLDTFKQLGFEYVRFISVLDGRTSKLCAHLDGTVWRIDDPAKRVPPLHPNCRSELVPVKKDGQLIGERPFVMDERRVKDIPKEERSQLIGQLDANTTFKEFFKKTDDFFQREWLGPKRYKLYKEGKFDFDKFFDPEGRLY
;
A
#
# COMPACT_ATOMS: atom_id res chain seq x y z
N SER A 1 -16.46 -2.02 -6.87
CA SER A 1 -17.08 -1.70 -8.17
C SER A 1 -16.99 -0.21 -8.38
N HIS A 2 -16.93 0.29 -9.63
CA HIS A 2 -16.82 1.72 -9.90
C HIS A 2 -17.90 2.55 -9.18
N VAL A 3 -19.14 2.02 -9.15
CA VAL A 3 -20.28 2.64 -8.46
C VAL A 3 -20.03 2.82 -6.96
N ALA A 4 -19.57 1.78 -6.26
CA ALA A 4 -19.34 1.86 -4.82
C ALA A 4 -18.33 2.96 -4.46
N ASN A 5 -17.28 3.13 -5.25
CA ASN A 5 -16.27 4.17 -4.99
C ASN A 5 -16.82 5.57 -5.17
N GLN A 6 -17.67 5.79 -6.17
CA GLN A 6 -18.35 7.08 -6.34
C GLN A 6 -19.24 7.37 -5.12
N THR A 7 -20.00 6.38 -4.66
CA THR A 7 -20.82 6.51 -3.45
C THR A 7 -20.00 6.82 -2.20
N TYR A 8 -18.83 6.17 -2.02
CA TYR A 8 -17.93 6.47 -0.91
C TYR A 8 -17.40 7.91 -0.99
N LEU A 9 -16.92 8.35 -2.16
CA LEU A 9 -16.40 9.72 -2.33
C LEU A 9 -17.48 10.77 -2.09
N ASP A 10 -18.71 10.55 -2.55
CA ASP A 10 -19.82 11.46 -2.31
C ASP A 10 -20.21 11.50 -0.83
N THR A 11 -20.17 10.35 -0.15
CA THR A 11 -20.36 10.27 1.30
C THR A 11 -19.28 11.07 2.03
N PHE A 12 -18.01 10.94 1.65
CA PHE A 12 -16.91 11.70 2.25
C PHE A 12 -17.10 13.20 2.09
N LYS A 13 -17.54 13.67 0.91
CA LYS A 13 -17.88 15.08 0.68
C LYS A 13 -19.04 15.55 1.57
N GLN A 14 -20.11 14.76 1.68
CA GLN A 14 -21.27 15.10 2.52
C GLN A 14 -20.91 15.17 4.01
N LEU A 15 -19.94 14.36 4.45
CA LEU A 15 -19.36 14.41 5.79
C LEU A 15 -18.35 15.55 5.99
N GLY A 16 -18.11 16.39 4.98
CA GLY A 16 -17.23 17.55 5.06
C GLY A 16 -15.74 17.26 4.91
N PHE A 17 -15.37 16.07 4.43
CA PHE A 17 -13.98 15.79 4.09
C PHE A 17 -13.63 16.36 2.72
N GLU A 18 -12.42 16.91 2.60
CA GLU A 18 -11.87 17.46 1.37
C GLU A 18 -10.74 16.62 0.78
N TYR A 19 -10.13 15.74 1.60
CA TYR A 19 -8.95 14.96 1.24
C TYR A 19 -9.19 13.48 1.45
N VAL A 20 -8.51 12.67 0.65
CA VAL A 20 -8.46 11.22 0.77
C VAL A 20 -7.02 10.73 0.68
N ARG A 21 -6.71 9.74 1.50
CA ARG A 21 -5.43 9.02 1.48
C ARG A 21 -5.64 7.66 0.82
N PHE A 22 -4.77 7.29 -0.11
CA PHE A 22 -4.75 5.94 -0.66
C PHE A 22 -3.99 5.03 0.27
N ILE A 23 -4.66 4.01 0.75
CA ILE A 23 -4.07 3.00 1.62
C ILE A 23 -4.03 1.66 0.89
N SER A 24 -2.95 0.93 1.10
CA SER A 24 -2.75 -0.43 0.63
C SER A 24 -2.53 -1.35 1.82
N VAL A 25 -2.95 -2.62 1.71
CA VAL A 25 -2.59 -3.61 2.73
C VAL A 25 -1.06 -3.76 2.79
N LEU A 26 -0.47 -3.81 3.98
CA LEU A 26 0.96 -4.08 4.16
C LEU A 26 1.23 -5.57 4.06
N ASP A 27 1.10 -6.16 2.87
CA ASP A 27 1.40 -7.58 2.67
C ASP A 27 2.16 -7.90 1.38
N GLY A 28 2.71 -9.11 1.32
CA GLY A 28 3.47 -9.60 0.16
C GLY A 28 2.64 -9.69 -1.13
N ARG A 29 1.31 -9.66 -1.03
CA ARG A 29 0.40 -9.75 -2.18
C ARG A 29 -0.04 -8.39 -2.70
N THR A 30 0.30 -7.31 -2.00
CA THR A 30 0.04 -5.96 -2.48
C THR A 30 0.86 -5.72 -3.74
N SER A 31 0.15 -5.29 -4.79
CA SER A 31 0.77 -5.04 -6.08
C SER A 31 1.79 -3.91 -5.98
N LYS A 32 2.74 -3.93 -6.91
CA LYS A 32 3.77 -2.91 -7.03
C LYS A 32 3.14 -1.51 -7.16
N LEU A 33 2.16 -1.36 -8.06
CA LEU A 33 1.43 -0.11 -8.25
C LEU A 33 0.77 0.39 -6.94
N CYS A 34 0.08 -0.49 -6.22
CA CYS A 34 -0.58 -0.13 -4.96
C CYS A 34 0.42 0.21 -3.85
N ALA A 35 1.53 -0.52 -3.77
CA ALA A 35 2.60 -0.25 -2.82
C ALA A 35 3.27 1.11 -3.09
N HIS A 36 3.46 1.47 -4.36
CA HIS A 36 3.99 2.77 -4.76
C HIS A 36 3.04 3.93 -4.41
N LEU A 37 1.73 3.74 -4.59
CA LEU A 37 0.72 4.77 -4.30
C LEU A 37 0.38 4.89 -2.81
N ASP A 38 0.76 3.93 -1.97
CA ASP A 38 0.38 3.87 -0.56
C ASP A 38 0.88 5.09 0.23
N GLY A 39 -0.06 5.75 0.90
CA GLY A 39 0.17 6.98 1.65
C GLY A 39 0.02 8.27 0.84
N THR A 40 -0.21 8.18 -0.48
CA THR A 40 -0.47 9.37 -1.29
C THR A 40 -1.80 10.01 -0.89
N VAL A 41 -1.81 11.33 -0.75
CA VAL A 41 -2.99 12.12 -0.37
C VAL A 41 -3.39 13.00 -1.54
N TRP A 42 -4.67 12.99 -1.88
CA TRP A 42 -5.27 13.88 -2.88
C TRP A 42 -6.41 14.66 -2.28
N ARG A 43 -6.75 15.78 -2.91
CA ARG A 43 -8.10 16.32 -2.76
C ARG A 43 -9.11 15.35 -3.37
N ILE A 44 -10.31 15.32 -2.82
CA ILE A 44 -11.37 14.44 -3.31
C ILE A 44 -11.76 14.78 -4.76
N ASP A 45 -11.73 16.05 -5.13
CA ASP A 45 -12.05 16.56 -6.48
C ASP A 45 -10.86 16.53 -7.46
N ASP A 46 -9.69 16.05 -7.02
CA ASP A 46 -8.51 15.94 -7.89
C ASP A 46 -8.75 14.90 -9.00
N PRO A 47 -8.66 15.29 -10.29
CA PRO A 47 -8.83 14.37 -11.42
C PRO A 47 -7.66 13.38 -11.58
N ALA A 48 -6.47 13.70 -11.05
CA ALA A 48 -5.31 12.81 -11.08
C ALA A 48 -5.37 11.72 -9.99
N LYS A 49 -6.30 11.83 -9.03
CA LYS A 49 -6.49 10.84 -7.97
C LYS A 49 -6.75 9.45 -8.55
N ARG A 50 -6.01 8.47 -8.04
CA ARG A 50 -6.20 7.06 -8.39
C ARG A 50 -7.29 6.45 -7.50
N VAL A 51 -8.33 5.88 -8.11
CA VAL A 51 -9.47 5.29 -7.40
C VAL A 51 -9.44 3.76 -7.52
N PRO A 52 -9.11 3.00 -6.44
CA PRO A 52 -9.19 1.55 -6.43
C PRO A 52 -10.60 1.03 -6.75
N PRO A 53 -10.80 -0.19 -7.27
CA PRO A 53 -9.75 -1.16 -7.59
C PRO A 53 -9.04 -0.76 -8.90
N LEU A 54 -7.70 -0.73 -8.85
CA LEU A 54 -6.87 -0.40 -10.04
C LEU A 54 -6.54 -1.62 -10.90
N HIS A 55 -6.75 -2.82 -10.36
CA HIS A 55 -6.47 -4.10 -11.01
C HIS A 55 -7.30 -5.21 -10.33
N PRO A 56 -7.40 -6.42 -10.93
CA PRO A 56 -8.01 -7.56 -10.28
C PRO A 56 -7.35 -7.86 -8.93
N ASN A 57 -8.14 -8.21 -7.91
CA ASN A 57 -7.67 -8.47 -6.54
C ASN A 57 -6.94 -7.28 -5.89
N CYS A 58 -7.31 -6.05 -6.24
CA CYS A 58 -6.75 -4.85 -5.61
C CYS A 58 -6.90 -4.90 -4.08
N ARG A 59 -5.80 -4.57 -3.39
CA ARG A 59 -5.69 -4.62 -1.92
C ARG A 59 -5.56 -3.21 -1.35
N SER A 60 -6.29 -2.26 -1.94
CA SER A 60 -6.19 -0.84 -1.63
C SER A 60 -7.55 -0.17 -1.63
N GLU A 61 -7.69 0.91 -0.86
CA GLU A 61 -8.86 1.78 -0.85
C GLU A 61 -8.48 3.25 -0.66
N LEU A 62 -9.46 4.13 -0.78
CA LEU A 62 -9.35 5.53 -0.41
C LEU A 62 -10.07 5.77 0.92
N VAL A 63 -9.35 6.38 1.87
CA VAL A 63 -9.89 6.72 3.20
C VAL A 63 -9.99 8.24 3.33
N PRO A 64 -11.09 8.79 3.88
CA PRO A 64 -11.20 10.22 4.11
C PRO A 64 -10.21 10.66 5.20
N VAL A 65 -9.51 11.76 4.96
CA VAL A 65 -8.53 12.34 5.90
C VAL A 65 -8.73 13.84 6.01
N LYS A 66 -8.26 14.42 7.11
CA LYS A 66 -8.16 15.88 7.23
C LYS A 66 -7.01 16.39 6.37
N LYS A 67 -6.81 17.71 6.38
CA LYS A 67 -5.77 18.40 5.62
C LYS A 67 -4.35 17.93 5.95
N ASP A 68 -4.11 17.42 7.16
CA ASP A 68 -2.82 16.83 7.56
C ASP A 68 -2.54 15.47 6.91
N GLY A 69 -3.55 14.87 6.27
CA GLY A 69 -3.43 13.58 5.60
C GLY A 69 -3.18 12.40 6.52
N GLN A 70 -3.34 12.58 7.84
CA GLN A 70 -3.03 11.55 8.83
C GLN A 70 -4.25 10.69 9.16
N LEU A 71 -3.98 9.43 9.47
CA LEU A 71 -4.92 8.46 10.00
C LEU A 71 -4.65 8.23 11.48
N ILE A 72 -5.70 7.83 12.19
CA ILE A 72 -5.65 7.50 13.62
C ILE A 72 -5.64 5.98 13.76
N GLY A 73 -4.79 5.46 14.63
CA GLY A 73 -4.75 4.03 14.98
C GLY A 73 -3.71 3.25 14.18
N GLU A 74 -3.95 1.94 14.08
CA GLU A 74 -3.00 0.98 13.51
C GLU A 74 -3.62 0.19 12.36
N ARG A 75 -2.78 -0.34 11.48
CA ARG A 75 -3.20 -1.22 10.39
C ARG A 75 -2.38 -2.52 10.39
N PRO A 76 -2.99 -3.64 9.99
CA PRO A 76 -2.31 -4.93 10.00
C PRO A 76 -1.28 -5.04 8.87
N PHE A 77 -0.25 -5.85 9.12
CA PHE A 77 0.69 -6.28 8.09
C PHE A 77 0.83 -7.81 8.07
N VAL A 78 1.24 -8.33 6.92
CA VAL A 78 1.60 -9.75 6.70
C VAL A 78 2.85 -9.79 5.83
N MET A 79 4.02 -10.03 6.44
CA MET A 79 5.32 -10.17 5.75
C MET A 79 5.45 -11.50 5.01
N ASP A 80 4.43 -11.89 4.23
CA ASP A 80 4.40 -13.13 3.46
C ASP A 80 3.48 -12.97 2.24
N GLU A 81 3.75 -13.72 1.17
CA GLU A 81 2.91 -13.76 -0.04
C GLU A 81 1.79 -14.80 0.04
N ARG A 82 1.90 -15.79 0.93
CA ARG A 82 0.87 -16.80 1.19
C ARG A 82 -0.36 -16.14 1.80
N ARG A 83 -1.53 -16.76 1.61
CA ARG A 83 -2.73 -16.32 2.35
C ARG A 83 -2.53 -16.69 3.81
N VAL A 84 -3.01 -15.87 4.74
CA VAL A 84 -2.86 -16.10 6.20
C VAL A 84 -3.28 -17.52 6.63
N LYS A 85 -4.33 -18.08 6.01
CA LYS A 85 -4.78 -19.45 6.27
C LYS A 85 -3.75 -20.54 5.89
N ASP A 86 -2.87 -20.24 4.94
CA ASP A 86 -1.83 -21.12 4.41
C ASP A 86 -0.46 -20.90 5.11
N ILE A 87 -0.37 -19.91 6.02
CA ILE A 87 0.80 -19.69 6.88
C ILE A 87 0.67 -20.57 8.14
N PRO A 88 1.65 -21.44 8.45
CA PRO A 88 1.66 -22.25 9.67
C PRO A 88 1.51 -21.38 10.92
N LYS A 89 0.76 -21.86 11.93
CA LYS A 89 0.35 -21.02 13.07
C LYS A 89 1.55 -20.53 13.89
N GLU A 90 2.57 -21.35 13.98
CA GLU A 90 3.86 -21.14 14.62
C GLU A 90 4.70 -20.02 13.95
N GLU A 91 4.51 -19.78 12.65
CA GLU A 91 5.20 -18.71 11.91
C GLU A 91 4.47 -17.35 12.01
N ARG A 92 3.16 -17.37 12.33
CA ARG A 92 2.31 -16.17 12.24
C ARG A 92 2.74 -15.04 13.16
N SER A 93 3.24 -15.32 14.36
CA SER A 93 3.64 -14.30 15.33
C SER A 93 4.83 -13.46 14.84
N GLN A 94 5.66 -14.00 13.95
CA GLN A 94 6.81 -13.32 13.37
C GLN A 94 6.44 -12.55 12.10
N LEU A 95 5.45 -13.05 11.35
CA LEU A 95 5.10 -12.53 10.02
C LEU A 95 3.89 -11.60 10.04
N ILE A 96 3.05 -11.65 11.07
CA ILE A 96 1.78 -10.91 11.16
C ILE A 96 1.79 -10.02 12.38
N GLY A 97 1.41 -8.76 12.19
CA GLY A 97 1.31 -7.81 13.29
C GLY A 97 0.54 -6.57 12.89
N GLN A 98 0.71 -5.51 13.66
CA GLN A 98 0.13 -4.19 13.42
C GLN A 98 1.23 -3.13 13.46
N LEU A 99 1.03 -2.07 12.70
CA LEU A 99 1.88 -0.89 12.65
C LEU A 99 1.01 0.37 12.62
N ASP A 100 1.60 1.51 12.94
CA ASP A 100 0.93 2.81 12.80
C ASP A 100 0.28 2.97 11.41
N ALA A 101 -0.97 3.43 11.37
CA ALA A 101 -1.76 3.52 10.15
C ALA A 101 -1.13 4.42 9.06
N ASN A 102 -0.25 5.34 9.45
CA ASN A 102 0.46 6.24 8.55
C ASN A 102 1.72 5.63 7.96
N THR A 103 2.17 4.47 8.47
CA THR A 103 3.29 3.72 7.88
C THR A 103 2.95 3.36 6.44
N THR A 104 3.70 3.95 5.51
CA THR A 104 3.60 3.65 4.08
C THR A 104 4.20 2.29 3.75
N PHE A 105 3.81 1.70 2.63
CA PHE A 105 4.37 0.44 2.16
C PHE A 105 5.87 0.56 1.95
N LYS A 106 6.35 1.71 1.48
CA LYS A 106 7.78 2.00 1.34
C LYS A 106 8.51 1.93 2.68
N GLU A 107 7.95 2.52 3.73
CA GLU A 107 8.53 2.47 5.08
C GLU A 107 8.46 1.09 5.70
N PHE A 108 7.35 0.39 5.52
CA PHE A 108 7.19 -1.01 5.92
C PHE A 108 8.22 -1.91 5.22
N PHE A 109 8.33 -1.82 3.90
CA PHE A 109 9.27 -2.57 3.08
C PHE A 109 10.73 -2.36 3.51
N LYS A 110 11.09 -1.15 3.94
CA LYS A 110 12.43 -0.88 4.49
C LYS A 110 12.70 -1.60 5.81
N LYS A 111 11.65 -1.87 6.61
CA LYS A 111 11.73 -2.53 7.92
C LYS A 111 11.62 -4.05 7.84
N THR A 112 11.10 -4.60 6.75
CA THR A 112 11.00 -6.06 6.56
C THR A 112 12.37 -6.71 6.37
N ASP A 113 12.45 -8.02 6.59
CA ASP A 113 13.66 -8.79 6.38
C ASP A 113 14.08 -8.91 4.90
N ASP A 114 15.32 -9.38 4.71
CA ASP A 114 15.94 -9.61 3.41
C ASP A 114 15.17 -10.64 2.56
N PHE A 115 14.54 -11.62 3.20
CA PHE A 115 13.77 -12.65 2.53
C PHE A 115 12.54 -12.03 1.85
N PHE A 116 11.71 -11.31 2.62
CA PHE A 116 10.54 -10.61 2.10
C PHE A 116 10.92 -9.60 1.01
N GLN A 117 11.97 -8.81 1.25
CA GLN A 117 12.43 -7.83 0.26
C GLN A 117 12.82 -8.50 -1.06
N ARG A 118 13.50 -9.65 -0.99
CA ARG A 118 13.94 -10.40 -2.17
C ARG A 118 12.78 -11.06 -2.90
N GLU A 119 11.90 -11.75 -2.18
CA GLU A 119 10.73 -12.41 -2.77
C GLU A 119 9.82 -11.38 -3.44
N TRP A 120 9.53 -10.27 -2.75
CA TRP A 120 8.67 -9.23 -3.28
C TRP A 120 9.30 -8.53 -4.51
N LEU A 121 10.55 -8.08 -4.48
CA LEU A 121 11.16 -7.39 -5.64
C LEU A 121 11.56 -8.34 -6.78
N GLY A 122 11.80 -9.60 -6.47
CA GLY A 122 12.53 -10.55 -7.30
C GLY A 122 14.05 -10.33 -7.26
N PRO A 123 14.84 -11.34 -7.67
CA PRO A 123 16.28 -11.41 -7.39
C PRO A 123 17.11 -10.27 -8.00
N LYS A 124 16.80 -9.87 -9.24
CA LYS A 124 17.55 -8.82 -9.96
C LYS A 124 17.35 -7.43 -9.32
N ARG A 125 16.10 -7.07 -9.02
CA ARG A 125 15.76 -5.76 -8.43
C ARG A 125 16.21 -5.68 -6.98
N TYR A 126 16.08 -6.77 -6.23
CA TYR A 126 16.61 -6.88 -4.88
C TYR A 126 18.12 -6.61 -4.83
N LYS A 127 18.89 -7.20 -5.76
CA LYS A 127 20.33 -6.92 -5.86
C LYS A 127 20.61 -5.43 -6.07
N LEU A 128 19.90 -4.79 -6.99
CA LEU A 128 20.04 -3.34 -7.24
C LEU A 128 19.65 -2.49 -6.03
N TYR A 129 18.63 -2.90 -5.29
CA TYR A 129 18.18 -2.25 -4.06
C TYR A 129 19.24 -2.34 -2.95
N LYS A 130 19.77 -3.54 -2.70
CA LYS A 130 20.80 -3.76 -1.67
C LYS A 130 22.14 -3.12 -1.98
N GLU A 131 22.50 -3.02 -3.27
CA GLU A 131 23.69 -2.27 -3.69
C GLU A 131 23.55 -0.74 -3.53
N GLY A 132 22.38 -0.25 -3.08
CA GLY A 132 22.11 1.18 -2.89
C GLY A 132 22.00 1.96 -4.20
N LYS A 133 21.97 1.27 -5.34
CA LYS A 133 21.92 1.89 -6.67
C LYS A 133 20.52 2.39 -7.02
N PHE A 134 19.48 1.72 -6.50
CA PHE A 134 18.08 2.04 -6.76
C PHE A 134 17.31 2.07 -5.44
N ASP A 135 16.71 3.22 -5.13
CA ASP A 135 15.76 3.36 -4.03
C ASP A 135 14.39 2.79 -4.44
N PHE A 136 13.49 2.56 -3.47
CA PHE A 136 12.18 1.94 -3.71
C PHE A 136 11.43 2.54 -4.92
N ASP A 137 11.36 3.86 -5.02
CA ASP A 137 10.60 4.54 -6.07
C ASP A 137 11.23 4.41 -7.45
N LYS A 138 12.53 4.12 -7.53
CA LYS A 138 13.26 4.00 -8.82
C LYS A 138 12.95 2.71 -9.57
N PHE A 139 12.22 1.78 -8.95
CA PHE A 139 11.75 0.57 -9.63
C PHE A 139 10.45 0.79 -10.40
N PHE A 140 9.85 1.98 -10.32
CA PHE A 140 8.56 2.29 -10.91
C PHE A 140 8.69 3.34 -12.00
N ASP A 141 7.97 3.15 -13.11
CA ASP A 141 7.76 4.19 -14.11
C ASP A 141 6.78 5.28 -13.58
N PRO A 142 6.64 6.42 -14.28
CA PRO A 142 5.70 7.48 -13.89
C PRO A 142 4.24 7.01 -13.77
N GLU A 143 3.86 5.94 -14.46
CA GLU A 143 2.54 5.32 -14.42
C GLU A 143 2.37 4.32 -13.26
N GLY A 144 3.44 4.06 -12.50
CA GLY A 144 3.50 3.16 -11.35
C GLY A 144 3.66 1.68 -11.74
N ARG A 145 4.07 1.38 -12.97
CA ARG A 145 4.43 0.03 -13.42
C ARG A 145 5.88 -0.26 -13.06
N LEU A 146 6.14 -1.51 -12.72
CA LEU A 146 7.48 -1.96 -12.36
C LEU A 146 8.33 -2.09 -13.64
N TYR A 147 9.53 -1.48 -13.68
CA TYR A 147 10.54 -1.73 -14.73
C TYR A 147 10.99 -3.18 -14.76
#